data_AF-A0A948F4F6-F1
#
_entry.id   AF-A0A948F4F6-F1
#
_cell.length_a   1.000
_cell.length_b   1.000
_cell.length_c   1.000
_cell.angle_alpha   90.00
_cell.angle_beta   90.00
_cell.angle_gamma   90.00
#
_symmetry.space_group_name_H-M   'P 1'
#
loop_
_entity.id
_entity.type
_entity.pdbx_description
1 polymer ?
#
loop_
_entity_poly.entity_id
_entity_poly.type
_entity_poly.pdbx_seq_one_letter_code
_entity_poly.pdbx_strand_id
1 'polypeptide(L)'
;MDGVAVLVNCTLSGNSAAYDGGGSFYDGLINCVVYCNTASTANSNYFGGIYEHCCMAPLPAGEGNIASPPQFLDPASSNFHLAYGSPCIDSGNNLPGITDDIEGTVRPLDGNFNGTPDFDMGAYEYNPATADSDGDTMFDNWEHRYGLNPTNPADAAIDSDSDTVLNKNEHTADTVPTNSASVFRITGIGETNSFSVIVGCTNSRVYGLQFNADLLTGSWSAVEGQTNRPGEADGAMSLVDTNDAAHRAYRVGVGLP
;
A
#
# COMPACT_ATOMS: atom_id res chain seq x y z
N MET A 1 -20.46 11.65 38.25
CA MET A 1 -19.29 11.79 37.36
C MET A 1 -19.33 10.55 36.48
N ASP A 2 -20.26 10.37 35.55
CA ASP A 2 -20.81 11.24 34.49
C ASP A 2 -19.74 11.80 33.55
N GLY A 3 -18.78 10.94 33.21
CA GLY A 3 -17.97 11.07 32.00
C GLY A 3 -18.02 9.73 31.27
N VAL A 4 -18.82 9.66 30.20
CA VAL A 4 -18.73 8.58 29.22
C VAL A 4 -17.42 8.80 28.44
N ALA A 5 -16.55 7.80 28.37
CA ALA A 5 -15.36 7.91 27.54
C ALA A 5 -15.81 7.95 26.06
N VAL A 6 -15.21 8.82 25.26
CA VAL A 6 -15.48 8.91 23.83
C VAL A 6 -14.25 8.47 23.06
N LEU A 7 -14.41 7.46 22.22
CA LEU A 7 -13.39 6.95 21.33
C LEU A 7 -13.73 7.38 19.90
N VAL A 8 -12.73 7.85 19.18
CA VAL A 8 -12.87 8.36 17.83
C VAL A 8 -11.78 7.74 16.97
N ASN A 9 -12.14 7.17 15.81
CA ASN A 9 -11.19 6.53 14.90
C ASN A 9 -10.28 5.51 15.60
N CYS A 10 -10.87 4.62 16.39
CA CYS A 10 -10.14 3.59 17.13
C CYS A 10 -10.45 2.20 16.58
N THR A 11 -9.45 1.32 16.60
CA THR A 11 -9.64 -0.12 16.36
C THR A 11 -9.51 -0.86 17.69
N LEU A 12 -10.61 -1.46 18.15
CA LEU A 12 -10.68 -2.23 19.38
C LEU A 12 -10.79 -3.71 19.01
N SER A 13 -9.67 -4.42 19.12
CA SER A 13 -9.57 -5.83 18.77
C SER A 13 -8.70 -6.61 19.75
N GLY A 14 -9.02 -7.89 19.96
CA GLY A 14 -8.26 -8.77 20.85
C GLY A 14 -8.41 -8.47 22.34
N ASN A 15 -9.34 -7.61 22.75
CA ASN A 15 -9.58 -7.30 24.15
C ASN A 15 -10.42 -8.39 24.83
N SER A 16 -10.37 -8.43 26.17
CA SER A 16 -11.12 -9.41 26.96
C SER A 16 -11.77 -8.81 28.20
N ALA A 17 -12.98 -9.26 28.53
CA ALA A 17 -13.69 -8.90 29.75
C ALA A 17 -14.22 -10.12 30.52
N ALA A 18 -14.30 -9.99 31.85
CA ALA A 18 -14.85 -11.02 32.72
C ALA A 18 -16.38 -11.17 32.61
N TYR A 19 -17.08 -10.15 32.10
CA TYR A 19 -18.53 -10.13 31.97
C TYR A 19 -18.96 -9.88 30.52
N ASP A 20 -19.29 -8.63 30.19
CA ASP A 20 -19.71 -8.14 28.88
C ASP A 20 -18.77 -7.03 28.39
N GLY A 21 -18.83 -6.69 27.10
CA GLY A 21 -18.16 -5.51 26.56
C GLY A 21 -16.65 -5.65 26.52
N GLY A 22 -16.15 -6.77 26.00
CA GLY A 22 -14.72 -7.03 25.85
C GLY A 22 -13.98 -5.92 25.12
N GLY A 23 -14.58 -5.34 24.06
CA GLY A 23 -14.07 -4.14 23.41
C GLY A 23 -14.47 -2.85 24.12
N SER A 24 -15.77 -2.61 24.33
CA SER A 24 -16.30 -1.38 24.96
C SER A 24 -17.43 -1.64 25.96
N PHE A 25 -17.50 -0.85 27.03
CA PHE A 25 -18.51 -0.97 28.10
C PHE A 25 -19.06 0.40 28.52
N TYR A 26 -20.26 0.74 28.04
CA TYR A 26 -20.94 2.03 28.25
C TYR A 26 -20.16 3.26 27.74
N ASP A 27 -19.30 3.09 26.72
CA ASP A 27 -18.58 4.17 26.06
C ASP A 27 -19.34 4.74 24.85
N GLY A 28 -18.94 5.94 24.40
CA GLY A 28 -19.35 6.52 23.13
C GLY A 28 -18.29 6.27 22.05
N LEU A 29 -18.67 5.72 20.89
CA LEU A 29 -17.73 5.49 19.79
C LEU A 29 -18.21 6.19 18.52
N ILE A 30 -17.26 6.80 17.80
CA ILE A 30 -17.47 7.40 16.48
C ILE A 30 -16.36 6.92 15.55
N ASN A 31 -16.69 6.45 14.34
CA ASN A 31 -15.71 5.97 13.35
C ASN A 31 -14.82 4.84 13.89
N CYS A 32 -15.31 4.00 14.81
CA CYS A 32 -14.51 2.94 15.42
C CYS A 32 -14.77 1.58 14.77
N VAL A 33 -13.77 0.71 14.79
CA VAL A 33 -13.92 -0.72 14.45
C VAL A 33 -13.82 -1.54 15.73
N VAL A 34 -14.79 -2.42 15.99
CA VAL A 34 -14.84 -3.25 17.21
C VAL A 34 -15.12 -4.71 16.85
N TYR A 35 -14.06 -5.50 16.73
CA TYR A 35 -14.10 -6.90 16.28
C TYR A 35 -13.14 -7.79 17.06
N CYS A 36 -13.37 -9.11 17.02
CA CYS A 36 -12.45 -10.11 17.60
C CYS A 36 -12.14 -9.91 19.09
N ASN A 37 -13.05 -9.30 19.85
CA ASN A 37 -12.95 -9.21 21.31
C ASN A 37 -13.64 -10.41 21.96
N THR A 38 -13.33 -10.65 23.24
CA THR A 38 -13.87 -11.78 24.00
C THR A 38 -14.50 -11.30 25.30
N ALA A 39 -15.56 -11.97 25.74
CA ALA A 39 -16.14 -11.73 27.06
C ALA A 39 -16.74 -13.03 27.59
N SER A 40 -16.65 -13.25 28.89
CA SER A 40 -16.98 -14.57 29.48
C SER A 40 -18.48 -14.82 29.58
N THR A 41 -19.32 -13.77 29.56
CA THR A 41 -20.79 -13.90 29.66
C THR A 41 -21.45 -13.77 28.30
N ALA A 42 -21.40 -12.57 27.69
CA ALA A 42 -21.97 -12.28 26.38
C ALA A 42 -21.35 -11.00 25.78
N ASN A 43 -21.87 -10.55 24.63
CA ASN A 43 -21.60 -9.22 24.08
C ASN A 43 -20.12 -8.86 23.99
N SER A 44 -19.33 -9.74 23.36
CA SER A 44 -17.87 -9.66 23.42
C SER A 44 -17.29 -8.39 22.84
N ASN A 45 -17.90 -7.81 21.80
CA ASN A 45 -17.40 -6.58 21.20
C ASN A 45 -17.80 -5.34 22.00
N TYR A 46 -19.05 -5.22 22.44
CA TYR A 46 -19.52 -3.99 23.07
C TYR A 46 -20.77 -4.22 23.93
N PHE A 47 -20.99 -3.36 24.91
CA PHE A 47 -22.22 -3.37 25.72
C PHE A 47 -22.64 -1.97 26.19
N GLY A 48 -23.92 -1.62 26.01
CA GLY A 48 -24.56 -0.49 26.68
C GLY A 48 -24.13 0.93 26.26
N GLY A 49 -23.32 1.08 25.22
CA GLY A 49 -22.80 2.38 24.75
C GLY A 49 -23.67 3.08 23.69
N ILE A 50 -23.14 4.17 23.16
CA ILE A 50 -23.71 4.95 22.04
C ILE A 50 -22.70 4.90 20.89
N TYR A 51 -23.17 4.53 19.70
CA TYR A 51 -22.29 4.21 18.58
C TYR A 51 -22.81 4.90 17.31
N GLU A 52 -21.93 5.63 16.61
CA GLU A 52 -22.24 6.25 15.33
C GLU A 52 -21.11 5.98 14.34
N HIS A 53 -21.46 5.61 13.11
CA HIS A 53 -20.51 5.31 12.04
C HIS A 53 -19.42 4.31 12.46
N CYS A 54 -19.78 3.27 13.22
CA CYS A 54 -18.86 2.25 13.69
C CYS A 54 -19.07 0.91 12.98
N CYS A 55 -17.98 0.17 12.78
CA CYS A 55 -17.97 -1.18 12.25
C CYS A 55 -17.91 -2.19 13.41
N MET A 56 -19.05 -2.80 13.73
CA MET A 56 -19.22 -3.60 14.94
C MET A 56 -20.20 -4.75 14.70
N ALA A 57 -19.90 -5.94 15.23
CA ALA A 57 -20.81 -7.08 15.21
C ALA A 57 -21.19 -7.53 16.64
N PRO A 58 -22.47 -7.84 16.92
CA PRO A 58 -23.67 -7.61 16.11
C PRO A 58 -23.87 -6.13 15.71
N LEU A 59 -24.78 -5.82 14.79
CA LEU A 59 -25.05 -4.44 14.38
C LEU A 59 -25.64 -3.63 15.54
N PRO A 60 -24.98 -2.58 16.05
CA PRO A 60 -25.57 -1.71 17.05
C PRO A 60 -26.60 -0.75 16.45
N ALA A 61 -27.53 -0.30 17.28
CA ALA A 61 -28.37 0.84 16.94
C ALA A 61 -27.51 2.12 16.84
N GLY A 62 -27.94 3.06 15.99
CA GLY A 62 -27.22 4.30 15.72
C GLY A 62 -27.08 4.56 14.23
N GLU A 63 -26.75 5.78 13.86
CA GLU A 63 -26.55 6.18 12.46
C GLU A 63 -25.23 5.64 11.92
N GLY A 64 -25.21 5.25 10.65
CA GLY A 64 -23.98 4.88 9.92
C GLY A 64 -23.28 3.61 10.38
N ASN A 65 -23.77 2.91 11.42
CA ASN A 65 -23.13 1.68 11.88
C ASN A 65 -23.27 0.55 10.85
N ILE A 66 -22.24 -0.28 10.77
CA ILE A 66 -22.18 -1.46 9.91
C ILE A 66 -21.73 -2.68 10.73
N ALA A 67 -22.08 -3.88 10.28
CA ALA A 67 -21.72 -5.16 10.92
C ALA A 67 -21.02 -6.15 9.99
N SER A 68 -20.62 -5.68 8.81
CA SER A 68 -19.77 -6.45 7.90
C SER A 68 -18.36 -6.52 8.47
N PRO A 69 -17.66 -7.67 8.40
CA PRO A 69 -16.28 -7.76 8.88
C PRO A 69 -15.38 -6.68 8.28
N PRO A 70 -14.46 -6.10 9.06
CA PRO A 70 -13.63 -4.97 8.61
C PRO A 70 -12.55 -5.35 7.59
N GLN A 71 -12.36 -6.64 7.30
CA GLN A 71 -11.36 -7.13 6.34
C GLN A 71 -9.95 -6.59 6.62
N PHE A 72 -9.44 -6.86 7.83
CA PHE A 72 -8.05 -6.57 8.18
C PHE A 72 -7.07 -7.47 7.42
N LEU A 73 -5.90 -6.95 7.04
CA LEU A 73 -4.86 -7.69 6.32
C LEU A 73 -4.31 -8.88 7.14
N ASP A 74 -3.82 -8.64 8.36
CA ASP A 74 -3.31 -9.71 9.22
C ASP A 74 -3.52 -9.38 10.71
N PRO A 75 -4.76 -9.54 11.22
CA PRO A 75 -5.06 -9.24 12.62
C PRO A 75 -4.36 -10.18 13.60
N ALA A 76 -3.89 -11.36 13.17
CA ALA A 76 -3.15 -12.29 14.03
C ALA A 76 -1.74 -11.76 14.36
N SER A 77 -1.13 -11.02 13.43
CA SER A 77 0.12 -10.30 13.63
C SER A 77 -0.06 -8.85 14.06
N SER A 78 -1.28 -8.46 14.48
CA SER A 78 -1.65 -7.08 14.84
C SER A 78 -1.57 -6.07 13.70
N ASN A 79 -1.65 -6.52 12.44
CA ASN A 79 -1.82 -5.66 11.28
C ASN A 79 -3.32 -5.43 11.05
N PHE A 80 -3.81 -4.29 11.52
CA PHE A 80 -5.21 -3.89 11.42
C PHE A 80 -5.49 -2.89 10.29
N HIS A 81 -4.58 -2.78 9.31
CA HIS A 81 -4.88 -2.06 8.06
C HIS A 81 -6.03 -2.75 7.33
N LEU A 82 -6.89 -1.94 6.70
CA LEU A 82 -8.01 -2.41 5.90
C LEU A 82 -7.48 -2.95 4.55
N ALA A 83 -8.05 -4.06 4.07
CA ALA A 83 -7.80 -4.57 2.73
C ALA A 83 -8.67 -3.86 1.69
N TYR A 84 -8.25 -3.91 0.42
CA TYR A 84 -9.01 -3.42 -0.73
C TYR A 84 -10.44 -3.95 -0.71
N GLY A 85 -11.40 -3.04 -0.84
CA GLY A 85 -12.84 -3.37 -0.83
C GLY A 85 -13.44 -3.59 0.56
N SER A 86 -12.69 -3.30 1.64
CA SER A 86 -13.22 -3.30 3.00
C SER A 86 -14.48 -2.42 3.12
N PRO A 87 -15.53 -2.89 3.81
CA PRO A 87 -16.72 -2.09 4.04
C PRO A 87 -16.49 -0.92 5.01
N CYS A 88 -15.31 -0.84 5.65
CA CYS A 88 -14.92 0.28 6.49
C CYS A 88 -14.34 1.45 5.70
N ILE A 89 -13.92 1.22 4.45
CA ILE A 89 -13.32 2.25 3.61
C ILE A 89 -14.38 3.27 3.22
N ASP A 90 -14.07 4.56 3.33
CA ASP A 90 -14.93 5.70 2.96
C ASP A 90 -16.34 5.63 3.57
N SER A 91 -16.46 5.08 4.79
CA SER A 91 -17.76 4.80 5.42
C SER A 91 -17.94 5.47 6.78
N GLY A 92 -16.91 6.17 7.25
CA GLY A 92 -16.93 6.96 8.48
C GLY A 92 -17.64 8.30 8.34
N ASN A 93 -17.99 8.89 9.48
CA ASN A 93 -18.48 10.26 9.57
C ASN A 93 -17.36 11.28 9.31
N ASN A 94 -17.70 12.43 8.75
CA ASN A 94 -16.75 13.53 8.61
C ASN A 94 -16.44 14.18 9.97
N LEU A 95 -15.15 14.23 10.33
CA LEU A 95 -14.68 14.77 11.61
C LEU A 95 -13.68 15.91 11.39
N PRO A 96 -14.15 17.17 11.30
CA PRO A 96 -13.29 18.32 11.04
C PRO A 96 -12.18 18.46 12.08
N GLY A 97 -10.94 18.60 11.62
CA GLY A 97 -9.77 18.83 12.48
C GLY A 97 -8.97 17.56 12.81
N ILE A 98 -9.41 16.38 12.37
CA ILE A 98 -8.57 15.19 12.29
C ILE A 98 -8.01 15.14 10.87
N THR A 99 -6.68 15.19 10.74
CA THR A 99 -5.99 15.28 9.45
C THR A 99 -5.17 14.06 9.10
N ASP A 100 -4.84 13.24 10.09
CA ASP A 100 -3.94 12.09 9.92
C ASP A 100 -4.40 10.90 10.78
N ASP A 101 -3.96 9.72 10.40
CA ASP A 101 -4.16 8.48 11.15
C ASP A 101 -3.07 8.21 12.19
N ILE A 102 -3.10 7.02 12.80
CA ILE A 102 -2.11 6.63 13.82
C ILE A 102 -0.68 6.49 13.28
N GLU A 103 -0.50 6.31 11.96
CA GLU A 103 0.79 6.21 11.28
C GLU A 103 1.20 7.51 10.56
N GLY A 104 0.34 8.53 10.59
CA GLY A 104 0.58 9.81 9.91
C GLY A 104 0.16 9.81 8.45
N THR A 105 -0.63 8.83 8.00
CA THR A 105 -1.30 8.86 6.71
C THR A 105 -2.38 9.93 6.74
N VAL A 106 -2.35 10.83 5.75
CA VAL A 106 -3.37 11.87 5.60
C VAL A 106 -4.75 11.23 5.49
N ARG A 107 -5.76 11.81 6.14
CA ARG A 107 -7.17 11.42 6.03
C ARG A 107 -8.10 12.62 5.84
N PRO A 108 -9.18 12.49 5.07
CA PRO A 108 -9.58 11.28 4.34
C PRO A 108 -8.83 11.08 3.00
N LEU A 109 -8.74 9.83 2.54
CA LEU A 109 -8.32 9.46 1.18
C LEU A 109 -9.48 8.78 0.45
N ASP A 110 -9.59 8.94 -0.87
CA ASP A 110 -10.58 8.22 -1.69
C ASP A 110 -10.11 6.77 -1.89
N GLY A 111 -10.51 5.91 -0.96
CA GLY A 111 -10.09 4.51 -0.89
C GLY A 111 -10.95 3.58 -1.75
N ASN A 112 -12.18 3.96 -2.06
CA ASN A 112 -13.11 3.17 -2.88
C ASN A 112 -13.15 3.61 -4.36
N PHE A 113 -12.34 4.61 -4.73
CA PHE A 113 -12.18 5.14 -6.09
C PHE A 113 -13.46 5.73 -6.69
N ASN A 114 -14.35 6.30 -5.88
CA ASN A 114 -15.59 6.93 -6.34
C ASN A 114 -15.41 8.42 -6.70
N GLY A 115 -14.22 8.99 -6.47
CA GLY A 115 -13.88 10.39 -6.70
C GLY A 115 -14.14 11.32 -5.51
N THR A 116 -14.57 10.79 -4.37
CA THR A 116 -14.88 11.53 -3.14
C THR A 116 -14.13 10.89 -1.96
N PRO A 117 -13.15 11.59 -1.36
CA PRO A 117 -12.49 11.09 -0.17
C PRO A 117 -13.41 11.23 1.05
N ASP A 118 -13.65 10.12 1.75
CA ASP A 118 -14.41 10.06 3.00
C ASP A 118 -13.57 9.37 4.08
N PHE A 119 -13.93 9.54 5.36
CA PHE A 119 -13.14 8.94 6.44
C PHE A 119 -13.31 7.42 6.45
N ASP A 120 -12.22 6.71 6.71
CA ASP A 120 -12.33 5.31 7.08
C ASP A 120 -12.78 5.12 8.53
N MET A 121 -13.48 4.00 8.78
CA MET A 121 -13.68 3.54 10.15
C MET A 121 -12.43 2.83 10.66
N GLY A 122 -11.99 3.21 11.86
CA GLY A 122 -10.87 2.59 12.57
C GLY A 122 -9.66 3.50 12.74
N ALA A 123 -8.57 2.91 13.23
CA ALA A 123 -7.34 3.61 13.55
C ALA A 123 -6.51 4.01 12.31
N TYR A 124 -6.60 3.24 11.24
CA TYR A 124 -5.80 3.37 10.03
C TYR A 124 -6.64 3.93 8.88
N GLU A 125 -6.04 4.81 8.09
CA GLU A 125 -6.59 5.21 6.79
C GLU A 125 -6.06 4.25 5.71
N TYR A 126 -6.95 3.74 4.87
CA TYR A 126 -6.61 2.96 3.71
C TYR A 126 -6.01 3.88 2.63
N ASN A 127 -4.70 3.74 2.42
CA ASN A 127 -4.01 4.42 1.35
C ASN A 127 -3.77 3.47 0.17
N PRO A 128 -4.59 3.53 -0.90
CA PRO A 128 -4.44 2.64 -2.03
C PRO A 128 -3.11 2.84 -2.78
N ALA A 129 -2.39 3.94 -2.57
CA ALA A 129 -1.10 4.20 -3.20
C ALA A 129 0.07 3.44 -2.57
N THR A 130 -0.13 2.85 -1.40
CA THR A 130 0.90 2.09 -0.67
C THR A 130 0.38 0.76 -0.12
N ALA A 131 -0.93 0.53 -0.11
CA ALA A 131 -1.52 -0.74 0.25
C ALA A 131 -1.20 -1.82 -0.79
N ASP A 132 -1.01 -3.04 -0.31
CA ASP A 132 -0.76 -4.27 -1.07
C ASP A 132 -1.59 -5.37 -0.38
N SER A 133 -2.84 -5.50 -0.84
CA SER A 133 -3.88 -6.22 -0.12
C SER A 133 -3.77 -7.74 -0.21
N ASP A 134 -3.02 -8.25 -1.18
CA ASP A 134 -2.74 -9.68 -1.32
C ASP A 134 -1.28 -10.08 -1.11
N GLY A 135 -0.40 -9.11 -0.88
CA GLY A 135 0.98 -9.30 -0.49
C GLY A 135 1.88 -9.74 -1.64
N ASP A 136 1.53 -9.41 -2.88
CA ASP A 136 2.26 -9.81 -4.07
C ASP A 136 3.29 -8.79 -4.56
N THR A 137 3.43 -7.68 -3.83
CA THR A 137 4.33 -6.53 -4.08
C THR A 137 3.87 -5.56 -5.17
N MET A 138 2.62 -5.67 -5.63
CA MET A 138 1.94 -4.64 -6.43
C MET A 138 1.07 -3.77 -5.51
N PHE A 139 1.01 -2.47 -5.78
CA PHE A 139 0.13 -1.58 -5.01
C PHE A 139 -1.31 -1.66 -5.53
N ASP A 140 -2.27 -1.64 -4.60
CA ASP A 140 -3.69 -1.76 -4.90
C ASP A 140 -4.19 -0.74 -5.94
N ASN A 141 -3.70 0.51 -5.88
CA ASN A 141 -4.05 1.53 -6.87
C ASN A 141 -3.53 1.23 -8.28
N TRP A 142 -2.37 0.60 -8.38
CA TRP A 142 -1.72 0.28 -9.64
C TRP A 142 -2.46 -0.89 -10.30
N GLU A 143 -2.80 -1.89 -9.52
CA GLU A 143 -3.63 -3.00 -9.96
C GLU A 143 -5.02 -2.55 -10.39
N HIS A 144 -5.71 -1.75 -9.55
CA HIS A 144 -7.01 -1.17 -9.90
C HIS A 144 -6.94 -0.39 -11.22
N ARG A 145 -5.90 0.45 -11.39
CA ARG A 145 -5.70 1.28 -12.58
C ARG A 145 -5.55 0.45 -13.86
N TYR A 146 -4.92 -0.72 -13.78
CA TYR A 146 -4.68 -1.58 -14.93
C TYR A 146 -5.62 -2.78 -15.04
N GLY A 147 -6.66 -2.83 -14.20
CA GLY A 147 -7.69 -3.86 -14.25
C GLY A 147 -7.21 -5.23 -13.76
N LEU A 148 -6.16 -5.26 -12.94
CA LEU A 148 -5.76 -6.42 -12.16
C LEU A 148 -6.62 -6.51 -10.89
N ASN A 149 -6.45 -7.56 -10.09
CA ASN A 149 -7.26 -7.80 -8.91
C ASN A 149 -6.41 -7.69 -7.63
N PRO A 150 -6.54 -6.58 -6.86
CA PRO A 150 -5.80 -6.33 -5.61
C PRO A 150 -5.98 -7.34 -4.48
N THR A 151 -6.74 -8.41 -4.71
CA THR A 151 -7.00 -9.47 -3.73
C THR A 151 -6.61 -10.85 -4.27
N ASN A 152 -5.87 -10.90 -5.37
CA ASN A 152 -5.44 -12.11 -6.05
C ASN A 152 -3.94 -12.08 -6.40
N PRO A 153 -3.08 -12.63 -5.54
CA PRO A 153 -1.63 -12.50 -5.65
C PRO A 153 -1.04 -13.30 -6.81
N ALA A 154 -1.88 -14.08 -7.51
CA ALA A 154 -1.48 -14.88 -8.64
C ALA A 154 -1.34 -14.05 -9.92
N ASP A 155 -1.97 -12.88 -10.00
CA ASP A 155 -1.89 -12.06 -11.21
C ASP A 155 -0.57 -11.29 -11.32
N ALA A 156 0.18 -11.05 -10.24
CA ALA A 156 1.58 -10.63 -10.29
C ALA A 156 2.47 -11.48 -11.20
N ALA A 157 2.16 -12.77 -11.34
CA ALA A 157 2.91 -13.73 -12.15
C ALA A 157 2.35 -13.91 -13.57
N ILE A 158 1.35 -13.13 -13.97
CA ILE A 158 0.78 -13.13 -15.31
C ILE A 158 1.51 -12.09 -16.17
N ASP A 159 1.73 -12.43 -17.43
CA ASP A 159 2.11 -11.52 -18.50
C ASP A 159 0.83 -11.17 -19.26
N SER A 160 0.24 -10.01 -18.96
CA SER A 160 -1.14 -9.69 -19.37
C SER A 160 -1.24 -9.21 -20.82
N ASP A 161 -0.15 -8.74 -21.43
CA ASP A 161 -0.10 -8.26 -22.81
C ASP A 161 0.82 -9.08 -23.73
N SER A 162 1.39 -10.17 -23.22
CA SER A 162 2.20 -11.14 -23.94
C SER A 162 3.53 -10.60 -24.47
N ASP A 163 4.18 -9.71 -23.71
CA ASP A 163 5.47 -9.12 -24.05
C ASP A 163 6.67 -9.74 -23.33
N THR A 164 6.43 -10.82 -22.58
CA THR A 164 7.37 -11.56 -21.72
C THR A 164 7.72 -10.91 -20.38
N VAL A 165 7.08 -9.79 -20.04
CA VAL A 165 7.21 -9.11 -18.75
C VAL A 165 6.00 -9.42 -17.87
N LEU A 166 6.25 -9.86 -16.64
CA LEU A 166 5.19 -10.14 -15.67
C LEU A 166 4.64 -8.84 -15.09
N ASN A 167 3.37 -8.82 -14.68
CA ASN A 167 2.70 -7.66 -14.08
C ASN A 167 3.51 -7.04 -12.92
N LYS A 168 4.09 -7.84 -12.02
CA LYS A 168 4.91 -7.31 -10.92
C LYS A 168 6.21 -6.63 -11.38
N ASN A 169 6.78 -7.10 -12.48
CA ASN A 169 7.98 -6.50 -13.06
C ASN A 169 7.62 -5.19 -13.76
N GLU A 170 6.45 -5.13 -14.41
CA GLU A 170 5.87 -3.90 -14.96
C GLU A 170 5.57 -2.89 -13.85
N HIS A 171 4.98 -3.32 -12.73
CA HIS A 171 4.78 -2.49 -11.54
C HIS A 171 6.11 -1.90 -11.06
N THR A 172 7.12 -2.74 -10.88
CA THR A 172 8.47 -2.29 -10.44
C THR A 172 9.07 -1.29 -11.43
N ALA A 173 8.87 -1.49 -12.73
CA ALA A 173 9.41 -0.64 -13.78
C ALA A 173 8.60 0.64 -14.07
N ASP A 174 7.42 0.79 -13.46
CA ASP A 174 6.43 1.83 -13.76
C ASP A 174 5.98 1.82 -15.24
N THR A 175 5.82 0.62 -15.79
CA THR A 175 5.33 0.36 -17.14
C THR A 175 3.85 -0.06 -17.13
N VAL A 176 3.31 -0.47 -18.28
CA VAL A 176 1.86 -0.62 -18.49
C VAL A 176 1.60 -2.07 -18.86
N PRO A 177 1.08 -2.90 -17.94
CA PRO A 177 0.99 -4.36 -18.11
C PRO A 177 -0.02 -4.80 -19.19
N THR A 178 -0.74 -3.85 -19.77
CA THR A 178 -1.76 -4.07 -20.80
C THR A 178 -1.34 -3.53 -22.17
N ASN A 179 -0.07 -3.12 -22.31
CA ASN A 179 0.49 -2.54 -23.52
C ASN A 179 1.88 -3.10 -23.80
N SER A 180 1.95 -4.08 -24.69
CA SER A 180 3.17 -4.81 -25.04
C SER A 180 4.31 -3.97 -25.64
N ALA A 181 4.09 -2.68 -25.90
CA ALA A 181 5.12 -1.74 -26.33
C ALA A 181 5.75 -0.95 -25.16
N SER A 182 5.13 -1.01 -23.99
CA SER A 182 5.50 -0.31 -22.76
C SER A 182 6.39 -1.20 -21.91
N VAL A 183 7.67 -1.29 -22.26
CA VAL A 183 8.66 -2.08 -21.51
C VAL A 183 9.82 -1.21 -21.05
N PHE A 184 10.39 -1.57 -19.90
CA PHE A 184 11.67 -0.99 -19.48
C PHE A 184 12.78 -1.41 -20.44
N ARG A 185 13.46 -0.44 -21.04
CA ARG A 185 14.54 -0.69 -21.99
C ARG A 185 15.63 0.36 -21.94
N ILE A 186 16.83 -0.07 -22.29
CA ILE A 186 17.92 0.82 -22.64
C ILE A 186 17.56 1.49 -23.97
N THR A 187 17.50 2.82 -23.97
CA THR A 187 17.12 3.64 -25.14
C THR A 187 18.33 4.20 -25.87
N GLY A 188 19.50 4.19 -25.25
CA GLY A 188 20.75 4.61 -25.88
C GLY A 188 21.99 4.25 -25.07
N ILE A 189 23.12 4.31 -25.74
CA ILE A 189 24.46 4.19 -25.14
C ILE A 189 25.35 5.31 -25.68
N GLY A 190 26.28 5.80 -24.86
CA GLY A 190 27.22 6.86 -25.25
C GLY A 190 28.63 6.57 -24.76
N GLU A 191 29.63 6.85 -25.62
CA GLU A 191 31.05 6.50 -25.40
C GLU A 191 32.03 7.62 -25.84
N THR A 192 31.71 8.89 -25.60
CA THR A 192 32.57 10.00 -26.07
C THR A 192 33.77 10.32 -25.16
N ASN A 193 33.62 10.16 -23.83
CA ASN A 193 34.71 10.30 -22.83
C ASN A 193 34.50 9.41 -21.58
N SER A 194 33.33 8.80 -21.47
CA SER A 194 32.90 7.90 -20.40
C SER A 194 31.81 7.00 -20.99
N PHE A 195 31.57 5.85 -20.37
CA PHE A 195 30.45 4.99 -20.78
C PHE A 195 29.16 5.49 -20.13
N SER A 196 28.09 5.58 -20.91
CA SER A 196 26.76 5.96 -20.41
C SER A 196 25.67 5.05 -20.96
N VAL A 197 24.71 4.73 -20.11
CA VAL A 197 23.48 4.03 -20.46
C VAL A 197 22.31 4.99 -20.27
N ILE A 198 21.53 5.16 -21.33
CA ILE A 198 20.33 5.99 -21.32
C ILE A 198 19.12 5.06 -21.21
N VAL A 199 18.23 5.35 -20.27
CA VAL A 199 16.98 4.60 -20.04
C VAL A 199 15.80 5.56 -19.99
N GLY A 200 14.62 5.07 -20.38
CA GLY A 200 13.37 5.72 -19.99
C GLY A 200 13.20 5.61 -18.47
N CYS A 201 12.70 6.66 -17.82
CA CYS A 201 12.53 6.67 -16.38
C CYS A 201 11.28 7.43 -15.93
N THR A 202 10.86 7.19 -14.69
CA THR A 202 9.81 7.95 -14.02
C THR A 202 10.35 8.46 -12.69
N ASN A 203 9.77 9.57 -12.18
CA ASN A 203 10.19 10.18 -10.92
C ASN A 203 9.67 9.44 -9.68
N SER A 204 8.93 8.34 -9.87
CA SER A 204 8.37 7.46 -8.83
C SER A 204 9.22 6.20 -8.61
N ARG A 205 10.36 6.09 -9.31
CA ARG A 205 11.27 4.94 -9.26
C ARG A 205 12.71 5.39 -9.04
N VAL A 206 13.52 4.44 -8.58
CA VAL A 206 14.97 4.59 -8.47
C VAL A 206 15.69 3.65 -9.42
N TYR A 207 16.83 4.10 -9.93
CA TYR A 207 17.61 3.40 -10.95
C TYR A 207 19.04 3.20 -10.50
N GLY A 208 19.64 2.09 -10.94
CA GLY A 208 20.99 1.72 -10.59
C GLY A 208 21.80 1.24 -11.79
N LEU A 209 23.04 1.70 -11.95
CA LEU A 209 23.97 1.14 -12.94
C LEU A 209 24.93 0.17 -12.27
N GLN A 210 25.05 -1.02 -12.83
CA GLN A 210 26.00 -2.03 -12.39
C GLN A 210 26.92 -2.42 -13.53
N PHE A 211 28.16 -2.75 -13.20
CA PHE A 211 29.14 -3.24 -14.14
C PHE A 211 29.69 -4.60 -13.72
N ASN A 212 30.17 -5.37 -14.68
CA ASN A 212 30.96 -6.57 -14.46
C ASN A 212 32.15 -6.57 -15.44
N ALA A 213 33.37 -6.71 -14.92
CA ALA A 213 34.59 -6.74 -15.73
C ALA A 213 34.84 -8.10 -16.41
N ASP A 214 34.19 -9.17 -15.97
CA ASP A 214 34.26 -10.49 -16.58
C ASP A 214 32.94 -11.24 -16.36
N LEU A 215 32.17 -11.45 -17.43
CA LEU A 215 30.89 -12.17 -17.35
C LEU A 215 31.03 -13.66 -16.99
N LEU A 216 32.23 -14.26 -17.09
CA LEU A 216 32.47 -15.66 -16.77
C LEU A 216 32.79 -15.89 -15.29
N THR A 217 33.59 -15.00 -14.70
CA THR A 217 34.11 -15.19 -13.32
C THR A 217 33.89 -14.01 -12.39
N GLY A 218 33.57 -12.84 -12.94
CA GLY A 218 33.34 -11.62 -12.19
C GLY A 218 31.94 -11.54 -11.60
N SER A 219 31.74 -10.56 -10.71
CA SER A 219 30.45 -10.25 -10.09
C SER A 219 29.98 -8.85 -10.49
N TRP A 220 28.67 -8.68 -10.53
CA TRP A 220 28.06 -7.37 -10.75
C TRP A 220 28.31 -6.47 -9.55
N SER A 221 28.94 -5.32 -9.79
CA SER A 221 29.21 -4.28 -8.79
C SER A 221 28.48 -3.00 -9.18
N ALA A 222 28.04 -2.21 -8.20
CA ALA A 222 27.46 -0.90 -8.47
C ALA A 222 28.53 0.05 -9.05
N VAL A 223 28.15 0.83 -10.05
CA VAL A 223 28.94 1.97 -10.51
C VAL A 223 28.83 3.08 -9.45
N GLU A 224 29.97 3.65 -9.06
CA GLU A 224 30.02 4.68 -8.02
C GLU A 224 29.14 5.88 -8.38
N GLY A 225 28.32 6.34 -7.43
CA GLY A 225 27.38 7.44 -7.63
C GLY A 225 26.14 7.11 -8.48
N GLN A 226 26.00 5.87 -8.94
CA GLN A 226 24.87 5.41 -9.78
C GLN A 226 23.98 4.39 -9.06
N THR A 227 23.82 4.47 -7.73
CA THR A 227 22.94 3.60 -6.95
C THR A 227 21.72 4.38 -6.46
N ASN A 228 20.53 3.79 -6.57
CA ASN A 228 19.25 4.37 -6.12
C ASN A 228 19.05 5.83 -6.57
N ARG A 229 19.42 6.14 -7.82
CA ARG A 229 19.21 7.47 -8.38
C ARG A 229 17.73 7.65 -8.69
N PRO A 230 17.04 8.67 -8.15
CA PRO A 230 15.68 8.97 -8.55
C PRO A 230 15.62 9.26 -10.06
N GLY A 231 14.56 8.79 -10.72
CA GLY A 231 14.34 9.09 -12.13
C GLY A 231 14.16 10.58 -12.40
N GLU A 232 14.57 11.01 -13.60
CA GLU A 232 14.56 12.41 -14.02
C GLU A 232 13.16 12.80 -14.55
N ALA A 233 12.76 14.06 -14.33
CA ALA A 233 11.40 14.53 -14.61
C ALA A 233 11.07 14.67 -16.11
N ASP A 234 12.07 14.64 -16.98
CA ASP A 234 11.93 14.69 -18.43
C ASP A 234 11.69 13.31 -19.07
N GLY A 235 11.63 12.24 -18.25
CA GLY A 235 11.26 10.89 -18.68
C GLY A 235 12.42 10.07 -19.24
N ALA A 236 13.65 10.58 -19.21
CA ALA A 236 14.85 9.85 -19.61
C ALA A 236 16.03 10.22 -18.71
N MET A 237 16.84 9.25 -18.32
CA MET A 237 18.03 9.52 -17.51
C MET A 237 19.28 8.88 -18.09
N SER A 238 20.41 9.55 -17.87
CA SER A 238 21.73 9.05 -18.23
C SER A 238 22.46 8.55 -16.98
N LEU A 239 22.75 7.25 -16.94
CA LEU A 239 23.60 6.61 -15.93
C LEU A 239 25.02 6.50 -16.48
N VAL A 240 26.01 7.03 -15.77
CA VAL A 240 27.37 7.21 -16.29
C VAL A 240 28.39 6.46 -15.45
N ASP A 241 29.23 5.66 -16.08
CA ASP A 241 30.46 5.13 -15.51
C ASP A 241 31.63 6.02 -15.94
N THR A 242 32.17 6.78 -14.99
CA THR A 242 33.32 7.67 -15.22
C THR A 242 34.66 6.94 -15.16
N ASN A 243 34.67 5.64 -14.84
CA ASN A 243 35.89 4.85 -14.81
C ASN A 243 36.23 4.34 -16.21
N ASP A 244 37.36 4.82 -16.75
CA ASP A 244 37.87 4.43 -18.06
C ASP A 244 38.60 3.07 -18.02
N ALA A 245 37.85 2.02 -17.69
CA ALA A 245 38.36 0.65 -17.66
C ALA A 245 37.90 -0.12 -18.91
N ALA A 246 38.85 -0.74 -19.61
CA ALA A 246 38.55 -1.59 -20.76
C ALA A 246 37.73 -2.83 -20.35
N HIS A 247 36.79 -3.22 -21.23
CA HIS A 247 36.03 -4.48 -21.18
C HIS A 247 35.10 -4.64 -19.96
N ARG A 248 34.15 -3.72 -19.78
CA ARG A 248 33.04 -3.89 -18.83
C ARG A 248 31.75 -4.25 -19.56
N ALA A 249 30.99 -5.17 -18.97
CA ALA A 249 29.57 -5.35 -19.26
C ALA A 249 28.75 -4.53 -18.28
N TYR A 250 27.59 -4.03 -18.72
CA TYR A 250 26.73 -3.17 -17.92
C TYR A 250 25.30 -3.72 -17.87
N ARG A 251 24.62 -3.47 -16.76
CA ARG A 251 23.17 -3.66 -16.64
C ARG A 251 22.57 -2.55 -15.78
N VAL A 252 21.30 -2.27 -16.02
CA VAL A 252 20.52 -1.29 -15.25
C VAL A 252 19.48 -2.02 -14.42
N GLY A 253 19.35 -1.63 -13.15
CA GLY A 253 18.24 -2.02 -12.29
C GLY A 253 17.25 -0.86 -12.13
N VAL A 254 15.98 -1.21 -11.95
CA VAL A 254 14.90 -0.30 -11.56
C VAL A 254 14.26 -0.86 -10.28
N GLY A 255 13.81 0.01 -9.39
CA GLY A 255 13.16 -0.37 -8.14
C GLY A 255 12.23 0.71 -7.61
N LEU A 256 11.41 0.31 -6.64
CA LEU A 256 10.64 1.24 -5.81
C LEU A 256 11.60 2.03 -4.88
N PRO A 257 11.27 3.29 -4.51
CA PRO A 257 12.09 4.14 -3.63
C PRO A 257 12.37 3.57 -2.24
#